data_AF-A0A1G3L5V7-F1
#
_entry.id   AF-A0A1G3L5V7-F1
#
_cell.length_a   1.000
_cell.length_b   1.000
_cell.length_c   1.000
_cell.angle_alpha   90.00
_cell.angle_beta   90.00
_cell.angle_gamma   90.00
#
_symmetry.space_group_name_H-M   'P 1'
#
loop_
_entity.id
_entity.type
_entity.pdbx_description
1 polymer ?
#
loop_
_entity_poly.entity_id
_entity_poly.type
_entity_poly.pdbx_seq_one_letter_code
_entity_poly.pdbx_strand_id
1 'polypeptide(L)'
;MGPVYVNRIGNEKTRSHLIMGMDFVIHRKIEKLRVLYREEESKLLKIKDRVETVLQPNQTVQDVQKALQQKMDQLVLEINALQPSLMHFENTILAVKGEIWPGTILEMGYARMEINDLQVGKTYKLNPDLRTITVEKYVAPEEKED
;
A
#
# COMPACT_ATOMS: atom_id res chain seq x y z
N MET A 1 11.50 -9.45 -2.91
CA MET A 1 11.63 -9.41 -4.39
C MET A 1 12.90 -8.66 -4.76
N GLY A 2 13.52 -8.98 -5.90
CA GLY A 2 14.69 -8.25 -6.40
C GLY A 2 14.32 -7.02 -7.25
N PRO A 3 15.29 -6.17 -7.62
CA PRO A 3 15.09 -5.05 -8.52
C PRO A 3 14.54 -5.49 -9.89
N VAL A 4 13.58 -4.73 -10.43
CA VAL A 4 13.06 -4.92 -11.78
C VAL A 4 13.80 -3.98 -12.72
N TYR A 5 14.47 -4.56 -13.72
CA TYR A 5 15.20 -3.81 -14.73
C TYR A 5 14.42 -3.75 -16.02
N VAL A 6 14.26 -2.55 -16.57
CA VAL A 6 13.57 -2.31 -17.84
C VAL A 6 14.38 -1.34 -18.69
N ASN A 7 14.37 -1.55 -20.00
CA ASN A 7 15.10 -0.67 -20.90
C ASN A 7 14.29 0.59 -21.24
N ARG A 8 12.98 0.46 -21.50
CA ARG A 8 12.11 1.57 -21.87
C ARG A 8 10.67 1.35 -21.40
N ILE A 9 9.98 2.40 -20.99
CA ILE A 9 8.54 2.40 -20.65
C ILE A 9 7.83 3.52 -21.43
N GLY A 10 6.75 3.17 -22.12
CA GLY A 10 5.98 4.10 -22.94
C GLY A 10 6.67 4.54 -24.23
N ASN A 11 5.99 5.41 -24.99
CA ASN A 11 6.50 6.05 -26.20
C ASN A 11 5.70 7.36 -26.49
N GLU A 12 6.04 8.05 -27.59
CA GLU A 12 5.37 9.30 -28.03
C GLU A 12 3.85 9.22 -28.19
N LYS A 13 3.32 8.02 -28.48
CA LYS A 13 1.92 7.81 -28.84
C LYS A 13 1.12 7.09 -27.74
N THR A 14 1.79 6.50 -26.77
CA THR A 14 1.17 5.59 -25.81
C THR A 14 1.64 5.90 -24.40
N ARG A 15 0.68 6.26 -23.56
CA ARG A 15 0.85 6.31 -22.11
C ARG A 15 0.90 4.89 -21.57
N SER A 16 1.84 4.61 -20.67
CA SER A 16 1.91 3.32 -19.99
C SER A 16 1.44 3.45 -18.55
N HIS A 17 0.70 2.46 -18.07
CA HIS A 17 0.38 2.32 -16.65
C HIS A 17 1.16 1.11 -16.14
N LEU A 18 2.23 1.37 -15.39
CA LEU A 18 3.03 0.32 -14.79
C LEU A 18 2.61 0.14 -13.34
N ILE A 19 2.11 -1.05 -13.03
CA ILE A 19 1.75 -1.45 -11.67
C ILE A 19 2.75 -2.49 -11.24
N MET A 20 3.50 -2.20 -10.19
CA MET A 20 4.52 -3.10 -9.66
C MET A 20 4.04 -3.80 -8.40
N GLY A 21 3.95 -5.14 -8.49
CA GLY A 21 3.71 -6.06 -7.39
C GLY A 21 2.36 -6.80 -7.48
N MET A 22 2.35 -8.10 -7.15
CA MET A 22 1.13 -8.82 -6.71
C MET A 22 0.48 -8.13 -5.48
N ASP A 23 1.26 -7.30 -4.80
CA ASP A 23 0.96 -6.67 -3.53
C ASP A 23 0.15 -5.37 -3.63
N PHE A 24 -0.10 -4.79 -4.81
CA PHE A 24 -1.10 -3.71 -4.94
C PHE A 24 -2.49 -4.21 -4.52
N VAL A 25 -2.82 -5.45 -4.90
CA VAL A 25 -4.09 -6.10 -4.52
C VAL A 25 -4.13 -6.36 -3.03
N ILE A 26 -3.02 -6.83 -2.43
CA ILE A 26 -2.93 -7.13 -1.00
C ILE A 26 -2.93 -5.84 -0.17
N HIS A 27 -2.17 -4.83 -0.54
CA HIS A 27 -2.14 -3.51 0.11
C HIS A 27 -3.53 -2.87 0.06
N ARG A 28 -4.21 -2.89 -1.09
CA ARG A 28 -5.59 -2.40 -1.21
C ARG A 28 -6.56 -3.21 -0.35
N LYS A 29 -6.34 -4.51 -0.17
CA LYS A 29 -7.12 -5.36 0.72
C LYS A 29 -6.90 -4.99 2.18
N ILE A 30 -5.66 -4.77 2.60
CA ILE A 30 -5.31 -4.34 3.96
C ILE A 30 -5.87 -2.94 4.25
N GLU A 31 -5.76 -1.99 3.32
CA GLU A 31 -6.36 -0.66 3.50
C GLU A 31 -7.88 -0.72 3.62
N LYS A 32 -8.55 -1.59 2.84
CA LYS A 32 -9.99 -1.84 3.03
C LYS A 32 -10.29 -2.42 4.41
N LEU A 33 -9.52 -3.40 4.88
CA LEU A 33 -9.69 -3.99 6.22
C LEU A 33 -9.45 -2.95 7.32
N ARG A 34 -8.47 -2.04 7.16
CA ARG A 34 -8.22 -0.94 8.08
C ARG A 34 -9.37 0.07 8.14
N VAL A 35 -9.98 0.39 7.00
CA VAL A 35 -11.17 1.25 6.96
C VAL A 35 -12.33 0.58 7.70
N LEU A 36 -12.61 -0.69 7.40
CA LEU A 36 -13.66 -1.46 8.09
C LEU A 36 -13.40 -1.53 9.60
N TYR A 37 -12.17 -1.74 10.02
CA TYR A 37 -11.79 -1.73 11.43
C TYR A 37 -12.14 -0.39 12.11
N ARG A 38 -11.78 0.75 11.50
CA ARG A 38 -12.11 2.08 12.04
C ARG A 38 -13.61 2.35 12.08
N GLU A 39 -14.36 1.84 11.11
CA GLU A 39 -15.82 1.94 11.10
C GLU A 39 -16.44 1.16 12.26
N GLU A 40 -16.00 -0.07 12.50
CA GLU A 40 -16.48 -0.89 13.62
C GLU A 40 -16.04 -0.30 14.97
N GLU A 41 -14.81 0.24 15.07
CA GLU A 41 -14.32 0.96 16.25
C GLU A 41 -15.18 2.20 16.56
N SER A 42 -15.54 2.98 15.53
CA SER A 42 -16.44 4.13 15.69
C SER A 42 -17.83 3.71 16.18
N LYS A 43 -18.36 2.58 15.71
CA LYS A 43 -19.64 2.03 16.20
C LYS A 43 -19.54 1.60 17.66
N LEU A 44 -18.46 0.93 18.03
CA LEU A 44 -18.20 0.50 19.40
C LEU A 44 -18.12 1.70 20.35
N LEU A 45 -17.39 2.75 19.97
CA LEU A 45 -17.30 4.01 20.74
C LEU A 45 -18.68 4.63 20.96
N LYS A 46 -19.50 4.77 19.91
CA LYS A 46 -20.87 5.32 20.05
C LYS A 46 -21.76 4.51 20.98
N ILE A 47 -21.60 3.19 20.99
CA ILE A 47 -22.35 2.31 21.89
C ILE A 47 -21.85 2.51 23.32
N LYS A 48 -20.54 2.58 23.53
CA LYS A 48 -19.94 2.86 24.83
C LYS A 48 -20.43 4.20 25.39
N ASP A 49 -20.42 5.27 24.58
CA ASP A 49 -20.93 6.58 24.97
C ASP A 49 -22.42 6.51 25.36
N ARG A 50 -23.25 5.78 24.59
CA ARG A 50 -24.68 5.58 24.93
C ARG A 50 -24.88 4.78 26.22
N VAL A 51 -24.03 3.79 26.50
CA VAL A 51 -24.06 3.03 27.76
C VAL A 51 -23.65 3.90 28.94
N GLU A 52 -22.63 4.74 28.78
CA GLU A 52 -22.20 5.66 29.84
C GLU A 52 -23.27 6.74 30.11
N THR A 53 -24.03 7.14 29.07
CA THR A 53 -25.13 8.10 29.20
C THR A 53 -26.40 7.47 29.79
N VAL A 54 -26.68 6.20 29.49
CA VAL A 54 -27.85 5.45 29.96
C VAL A 54 -27.39 4.51 31.06
N LEU A 55 -27.48 4.97 32.31
CA LEU A 55 -26.99 4.42 33.59
C LEU A 55 -27.03 2.89 33.82
N GLN A 56 -27.62 2.07 32.94
CA GLN A 56 -27.46 0.62 32.95
C GLN A 56 -27.32 0.05 31.53
N PRO A 57 -26.20 -0.63 31.19
CA PRO A 57 -26.13 -1.43 29.99
C PRO A 57 -27.14 -2.58 30.08
N ASN A 58 -28.14 -2.59 29.21
CA ASN A 58 -29.02 -3.75 29.07
C ASN A 58 -28.25 -4.91 28.40
N GLN A 59 -28.74 -6.13 28.60
CA GLN A 59 -28.13 -7.36 28.06
C GLN A 59 -27.85 -7.25 26.55
N THR A 60 -28.77 -6.65 25.81
CA THR A 60 -28.65 -6.45 24.36
C THR A 60 -27.45 -5.58 23.99
N VAL A 61 -27.15 -4.53 24.76
CA VAL A 61 -26.00 -3.66 24.48
C VAL A 61 -24.68 -4.38 24.77
N GLN A 62 -24.63 -5.19 25.83
CA GLN A 62 -23.45 -6.01 26.14
C GLN A 62 -23.18 -7.04 25.04
N ASP A 63 -24.24 -7.68 24.52
CA ASP A 63 -24.13 -8.65 23.42
C ASP A 63 -23.63 -7.98 22.12
N VAL A 64 -24.10 -6.77 21.81
CA VAL A 64 -23.64 -6.01 20.63
C VAL A 64 -22.18 -5.56 20.79
N GLN A 65 -21.77 -5.10 21.97
CA GLN A 65 -20.36 -4.76 22.23
C GLN A 65 -19.45 -5.98 22.06
N LYS A 66 -19.86 -7.13 22.60
CA LYS A 66 -19.08 -8.37 22.47
C LYS A 66 -18.96 -8.82 21.02
N ALA A 67 -20.04 -8.73 20.24
CA ALA A 67 -20.02 -9.08 18.81
C ALA A 67 -19.13 -8.12 17.99
N LEU A 68 -19.15 -6.82 18.30
CA LEU A 68 -18.26 -5.84 17.67
C LEU A 68 -16.79 -6.10 18.01
N GLN A 69 -16.49 -6.38 19.29
CA GLN A 69 -15.13 -6.69 19.71
C GLN A 69 -14.60 -7.93 18.98
N GLN A 70 -15.40 -8.99 18.89
CA GLN A 70 -15.02 -10.20 18.14
C GLN A 70 -14.73 -9.92 16.67
N LYS A 71 -15.52 -9.05 16.02
CA LYS A 71 -15.24 -8.62 14.63
C LYS A 71 -13.95 -7.84 14.52
N MET A 72 -13.68 -6.94 15.47
CA MET A 72 -12.43 -6.17 15.50
C MET A 72 -11.22 -7.09 15.67
N ASP A 73 -11.29 -8.05 16.59
CA ASP A 73 -10.22 -9.04 16.82
C ASP A 73 -9.97 -9.88 15.56
N GLN A 74 -11.03 -10.28 14.87
CA GLN A 74 -10.92 -11.02 13.61
C GLN A 74 -10.29 -10.19 12.48
N LEU A 75 -10.67 -8.91 12.34
CA LEU A 75 -10.06 -8.00 11.39
C LEU A 75 -8.57 -7.78 11.68
N VAL A 76 -8.19 -7.71 12.95
CA VAL A 76 -6.78 -7.60 13.36
C VAL A 76 -6.00 -8.85 12.96
N LEU A 77 -6.56 -10.04 13.17
CA LEU A 77 -5.94 -11.30 12.74
C LEU A 77 -5.76 -11.35 11.22
N GLU A 78 -6.76 -10.93 10.45
CA GLU A 78 -6.66 -10.88 8.97
C GLU A 78 -5.60 -9.87 8.50
N ILE A 79 -5.50 -8.71 9.14
CA ILE A 79 -4.46 -7.71 8.84
C ILE A 79 -3.07 -8.30 9.15
N ASN A 80 -2.91 -8.89 10.34
CA ASN A 80 -1.64 -9.46 10.79
C ASN A 80 -1.21 -10.66 9.93
N ALA A 81 -2.15 -11.44 9.40
CA ALA A 81 -1.84 -12.53 8.48
C ALA A 81 -1.30 -12.04 7.13
N LEU A 82 -1.75 -10.87 6.66
CA LEU A 82 -1.32 -10.28 5.39
C LEU A 82 -0.06 -9.40 5.54
N GLN A 83 0.27 -8.98 6.76
CA GLN A 83 1.40 -8.08 7.05
C GLN A 83 2.80 -8.65 6.72
N PRO A 84 3.12 -9.94 6.92
CA PRO A 84 4.39 -10.52 6.49
C PRO A 84 4.59 -10.49 4.97
N SER A 85 3.50 -10.57 4.21
CA SER A 85 3.53 -10.46 2.75
C SER A 85 3.88 -9.04 2.30
N LEU A 86 3.58 -8.01 3.12
CA LEU A 86 4.00 -6.63 2.89
C LEU A 86 5.48 -6.37 3.23
N MET A 87 6.08 -7.04 4.21
CA MET A 87 7.45 -6.73 4.64
C MET A 87 8.53 -7.03 3.57
N HIS A 88 8.20 -7.78 2.52
CA HIS A 88 9.11 -8.04 1.40
C HIS A 88 9.13 -6.93 0.33
N PHE A 89 8.39 -5.84 0.55
CA PHE A 89 8.00 -4.86 -0.47
C PHE A 89 8.73 -3.51 -0.39
N GLU A 90 9.18 -3.08 0.79
CA GLU A 90 9.89 -1.80 0.99
C GLU A 90 11.19 -1.72 0.19
N ASN A 91 11.69 -2.87 -0.27
CA ASN A 91 12.88 -2.99 -1.11
C ASN A 91 12.56 -3.10 -2.62
N THR A 92 11.32 -2.84 -3.05
CA THR A 92 10.98 -2.86 -4.49
C THR A 92 11.65 -1.70 -5.20
N ILE A 93 12.49 -2.03 -6.18
CA ILE A 93 13.23 -1.06 -6.98
C ILE A 93 12.86 -1.27 -8.45
N LEU A 94 12.51 -0.20 -9.15
CA LEU A 94 12.43 -0.18 -10.61
C LEU A 94 13.61 0.58 -11.17
N ALA A 95 14.44 -0.07 -11.98
CA ALA A 95 15.58 0.56 -12.61
C ALA A 95 15.35 0.61 -14.14
N VAL A 96 15.21 1.83 -14.68
CA VAL A 96 15.00 2.11 -16.10
C VAL A 96 16.30 2.59 -16.72
N LYS A 97 16.92 1.76 -17.56
CA LYS A 97 18.22 2.09 -18.19
C LYS A 97 18.09 3.15 -19.29
N GLY A 98 17.10 2.99 -20.16
CA GLY A 98 16.78 3.93 -21.23
C GLY A 98 15.73 4.94 -20.78
N GLU A 99 14.59 4.99 -21.47
CA GLU A 99 13.64 6.10 -21.36
C GLU A 99 12.33 5.72 -20.65
N ILE A 100 11.75 6.67 -19.92
CA ILE A 100 10.36 6.63 -19.48
C ILE A 100 9.63 7.88 -19.98
N TRP A 101 8.55 7.66 -20.73
CA TRP A 101 7.86 8.72 -21.45
C TRP A 101 6.85 9.49 -20.59
N PRO A 102 6.65 10.80 -20.87
CA PRO A 102 5.62 11.60 -20.21
C PRO A 102 4.21 10.99 -20.28
N GLY A 103 3.41 11.21 -19.24
CA GLY A 103 2.08 10.63 -19.07
C GLY A 103 2.08 9.16 -18.65
N THR A 104 3.26 8.57 -18.40
CA THR A 104 3.37 7.25 -17.77
C THR A 104 2.97 7.35 -16.29
N ILE A 105 2.07 6.47 -15.86
CA ILE A 105 1.67 6.36 -14.45
C ILE A 105 2.41 5.18 -13.85
N LEU A 106 3.16 5.45 -12.79
CA LEU A 106 3.87 4.47 -11.99
C LEU A 106 3.13 4.25 -10.67
N GLU A 107 2.73 3.01 -10.39
CA GLU A 107 2.15 2.61 -9.10
C GLU A 107 3.03 1.54 -8.46
N MET A 108 3.59 1.89 -7.29
CA MET A 108 4.38 1.00 -6.45
C MET A 108 3.68 0.92 -5.09
N GLY A 109 2.92 -0.15 -4.85
CA GLY A 109 2.27 -0.38 -3.56
C GLY A 109 1.27 0.71 -3.19
N TYR A 110 1.59 1.54 -2.20
CA TYR A 110 0.74 2.68 -1.79
C TYR A 110 1.05 3.99 -2.53
N ALA A 111 2.18 4.07 -3.24
CA ALA A 111 2.61 5.31 -3.86
C ALA A 111 2.29 5.30 -5.36
N ARG A 112 1.87 6.46 -5.85
CA ARG A 112 1.58 6.71 -7.26
C ARG A 112 2.32 7.96 -7.70
N MET A 113 2.91 7.90 -8.89
CA MET A 113 3.59 9.03 -9.52
C MET A 113 3.24 9.07 -11.00
N GLU A 114 2.98 10.27 -11.53
CA GLU A 114 2.90 10.50 -12.97
C GLU A 114 4.21 11.12 -13.45
N ILE A 115 4.74 10.59 -14.54
CA ILE A 115 5.94 11.09 -15.20
C ILE A 115 5.53 12.26 -16.08
N ASN A 116 6.01 13.47 -15.76
CA ASN A 116 5.59 14.69 -16.46
C ASN A 116 6.53 15.05 -17.62
N ASP A 117 7.76 14.56 -17.58
CA ASP A 117 8.84 14.85 -18.51
C ASP A 117 9.56 13.56 -18.93
N LEU A 118 10.22 13.57 -20.09
CA LEU A 118 10.96 12.40 -20.56
C LEU A 118 12.17 12.19 -19.64
N GLN A 119 12.20 11.07 -18.92
CA GLN A 119 13.32 10.76 -18.03
C GLN A 119 14.15 9.61 -18.59
N VAL A 120 15.47 9.74 -18.47
CA VAL A 120 16.43 8.76 -18.99
C VAL A 120 17.34 8.28 -17.87
N GLY A 121 17.55 6.97 -17.78
CA GLY A 121 18.48 6.38 -16.82
C GLY A 121 18.09 6.69 -15.37
N LYS A 122 16.89 6.24 -14.95
CA LYS A 122 16.34 6.52 -13.62
C LYS A 122 16.05 5.25 -12.83
N THR A 123 16.20 5.34 -11.52
CA THR A 123 15.75 4.34 -10.57
C THR A 123 14.63 4.90 -9.71
N TYR A 124 13.53 4.16 -9.59
CA TYR A 124 12.38 4.50 -8.77
C TYR A 124 12.30 3.56 -7.59
N LYS A 125 12.15 4.12 -6.40
CA LYS A 125 12.09 3.38 -5.14
C LYS A 125 10.92 3.90 -4.31
N LEU A 126 10.45 3.05 -3.41
CA LEU A 126 9.51 3.50 -2.40
C LEU A 126 10.24 4.18 -1.26
N ASN A 127 9.69 5.32 -0.85
CA ASN A 127 10.07 5.99 0.39
C ASN A 127 9.02 5.65 1.46
N PRO A 128 9.34 4.77 2.43
CA PRO A 128 8.43 4.39 3.50
C PRO A 128 8.03 5.55 4.41
N ASP A 129 8.95 6.48 4.65
CA ASP A 129 8.72 7.60 5.57
C ASP A 129 7.74 8.62 5.00
N LEU A 130 7.91 8.97 3.72
CA LEU A 130 7.09 9.99 3.05
C LEU A 130 5.88 9.41 2.32
N ARG A 131 5.79 8.08 2.23
CA ARG A 131 4.80 7.36 1.42
C ARG A 131 4.77 7.79 -0.05
N THR A 132 5.92 8.13 -0.61
CA THR A 132 6.09 8.58 -2.00
C THR A 132 7.02 7.67 -2.77
N ILE A 133 7.12 7.89 -4.08
CA ILE A 133 8.17 7.32 -4.91
C ILE A 133 9.33 8.32 -4.95
N THR A 134 10.54 7.87 -4.62
CA THR A 134 11.78 8.64 -4.84
C THR A 134 12.38 8.26 -6.18
N VAL A 135 12.99 9.26 -6.82
CA VAL A 135 13.63 9.11 -8.13
C VAL A 135 15.12 9.40 -7.97
N GLU A 136 15.93 8.44 -8.36
CA GLU A 136 17.39 8.48 -8.31
C GLU A 136 17.99 8.28 -9.70
N LYS A 137 19.28 8.58 -9.86
CA LYS A 137 20.01 8.21 -11.08
C LYS A 137 20.12 6.69 -11.15
N TYR A 138 19.97 6.12 -12.34
CA TYR A 138 20.22 4.70 -12.56
C TYR A 138 21.65 4.35 -12.18
N VAL A 139 21.79 3.37 -11.29
CA VAL A 139 23.05 2.74 -10.92
C VAL A 139 22.96 1.31 -11.42
N ALA A 140 23.87 0.94 -12.33
CA ALA A 140 23.97 -0.44 -12.76
C ALA A 140 24.32 -1.30 -11.54
N PRO A 141 23.71 -2.49 -11.35
CA PRO A 141 24.26 -3.43 -10.39
C PRO A 141 25.72 -3.68 -10.78
N GLU A 142 26.64 -3.58 -9.81
CA GLU A 142 28.03 -3.99 -10.02
C GLU A 142 27.99 -5.40 -10.59
N GLU A 143 28.41 -5.56 -11.85
CA GLU A 143 28.68 -6.86 -12.42
C GLU A 143 29.78 -7.44 -11.53
N LYS A 144 29.40 -8.38 -10.65
CA LYS A 144 30.41 -9.22 -10.03
C LYS A 144 31.04 -9.99 -11.18
N GLU A 145 32.25 -9.56 -11.56
CA GLU A 145 33.12 -10.37 -12.40
C GLU A 145 33.34 -11.70 -11.66
N ASP A 146 32.82 -12.78 -12.25
CA ASP A 146 33.16 -14.16 -11.91
C ASP A 146 34.58 -14.49 -12.39
#